data_AF-A0A9E2ZAS3-F1
#
_entry.id   AF-A0A9E2ZAS3-F1
#
_cell.length_a   1.000
_cell.length_b   1.000
_cell.length_c   1.000
_cell.angle_alpha   90.00
_cell.angle_beta   90.00
_cell.angle_gamma   90.00
#
_symmetry.space_group_name_H-M   'P 1'
#
loop_
_entity.id
_entity.type
_entity.pdbx_description
1 polymer ?
#
loop_
_entity_poly.entity_id
_entity_poly.type
_entity_poly.pdbx_seq_one_letter_code
_entity_poly.pdbx_strand_id
1 'polypeptide(L)' 'MAAIQGRVIEIRPDEGCQYMDPISVKYTGAPFPSRGPDRVCFVIAVERAWQRTLGFEHRSG' A
#
# COMPACT_ATOMS: atom_id res chain seq x y z
N MET A 1 -15.82 -4.56 1.41
CA MET A 1 -15.06 -3.41 0.90
C MET A 1 -14.82 -2.45 2.05
N ALA A 2 -13.57 -2.02 2.23
CA ALA A 2 -13.21 -1.03 3.22
C ALA A 2 -12.52 0.14 2.52
N ALA A 3 -12.62 1.32 3.10
CA ALA A 3 -11.94 2.51 2.63
C ALA A 3 -11.45 3.33 3.82
N ILE A 4 -10.28 3.95 3.61
CA ILE A 4 -9.59 4.79 4.57
C ILE A 4 -9.34 6.12 3.86
N GLN A 5 -9.71 7.22 4.50
CA GLN A 5 -9.48 8.58 4.03
C GLN A 5 -8.63 9.32 5.04
N GLY A 6 -7.74 10.17 4.53
CA GLY A 6 -6.85 10.97 5.34
C GLY A 6 -6.13 12.01 4.50
N ARG A 7 -5.12 12.64 5.10
CA ARG A 7 -4.27 13.64 4.46
C ARG A 7 -2.82 13.20 4.45
N VAL A 8 -2.08 13.54 3.39
CA VAL A 8 -0.62 13.38 3.38
C VAL A 8 -0.04 14.35 4.42
N ILE A 9 0.72 13.82 5.37
CA ILE A 9 1.41 14.59 6.41
C ILE A 9 2.92 14.59 6.24
N GLU A 10 3.47 13.68 5.43
CA GLU A 10 4.90 13.58 5.18
C GLU A 10 5.15 12.97 3.80
N ILE A 11 6.23 13.40 3.16
CA ILE A 11 6.75 12.83 1.91
C ILE A 11 8.20 12.42 2.20
N ARG A 12 8.50 11.13 2.10
CA ARG A 12 9.84 10.58 2.38
C ARG A 12 10.49 10.09 1.08
N PRO A 13 11.79 10.31 0.87
CA PRO A 13 12.51 9.65 -0.20
C PRO A 13 12.55 8.14 0.05
N ASP A 14 12.38 7.35 -1.01
CA ASP A 14 12.43 5.89 -1.00
C ASP A 14 13.72 5.41 -1.69
N GLU A 15 14.85 5.93 -1.21
CA GLU A 15 16.18 5.63 -1.73
C GLU A 15 16.42 4.12 -1.71
N GLY A 16 16.86 3.58 -2.86
CA GLY A 16 17.12 2.15 -2.98
C GLY A 16 15.89 1.26 -2.74
N CYS A 17 14.67 1.81 -2.79
CA CYS A 17 13.41 1.11 -2.53
C CYS A 17 13.25 0.59 -1.09
N GLN A 18 13.78 1.29 -0.09
CA GLN A 18 13.67 0.92 1.33
C GLN A 18 12.23 0.64 1.83
N TYR A 19 11.22 1.33 1.31
CA TYR A 19 9.80 1.16 1.63
C TYR A 19 9.09 0.23 0.64
N MET A 20 9.45 0.31 -0.65
CA MET A 20 8.82 -0.52 -1.68
C MET A 20 9.21 -2.00 -1.58
N ASP A 21 10.44 -2.33 -1.17
CA ASP A 21 10.91 -3.71 -1.06
C ASP A 21 10.13 -4.54 -0.05
N PRO A 22 9.88 -4.09 1.20
CA PRO A 22 9.01 -4.79 2.14
C PRO A 22 7.59 -5.00 1.60
N ILE A 23 7.03 -4.04 0.86
CA ILE A 23 5.70 -4.17 0.23
C ILE A 23 5.74 -5.26 -0.85
N SER A 24 6.75 -5.26 -1.72
CA SER A 24 6.90 -6.28 -2.75
C SER A 24 7.02 -7.67 -2.12
N VAL A 25 7.90 -7.85 -1.14
CA VAL A 25 8.09 -9.14 -0.46
C VAL A 25 6.78 -9.65 0.14
N LYS A 26 5.97 -8.78 0.76
CA LYS A 26 4.66 -9.15 1.32
C LYS A 26 3.70 -9.75 0.28
N TYR A 27 3.73 -9.28 -0.96
CA TYR A 27 2.77 -9.68 -2.00
C TYR A 27 3.33 -10.66 -3.05
N THR A 28 4.64 -10.68 -3.25
CA THR A 28 5.30 -11.45 -4.33
C THR A 28 6.42 -12.36 -3.82
N GLY A 29 6.87 -12.18 -2.57
CA GLY A 29 7.99 -12.93 -1.99
C GLY A 29 9.38 -12.47 -2.42
N ALA A 30 9.51 -11.41 -3.22
CA ALA A 30 10.79 -10.90 -3.71
C ALA A 30 10.89 -9.37 -3.61
N PRO A 31 12.12 -8.81 -3.54
CA PRO A 31 12.34 -7.36 -3.63
C PRO A 31 11.74 -6.77 -4.91
N PHE A 32 11.47 -5.47 -4.89
CA PHE A 32 10.79 -4.81 -6.00
C PHE A 32 11.67 -4.83 -7.26
N PRO A 33 11.17 -5.31 -8.42
CA PRO A 33 12.04 -5.59 -9.57
C PRO A 33 12.53 -4.34 -10.32
N SER A 34 11.77 -3.23 -10.26
CA SER A 34 12.12 -2.02 -10.99
C SER A 34 12.98 -1.08 -10.13
N ARG A 35 14.27 -1.00 -10.46
CA ARG A 35 15.21 -0.01 -9.93
C ARG A 35 15.34 1.13 -10.95
N GLY A 36 14.57 2.19 -10.73
CA GLY A 36 14.55 3.40 -11.56
C GLY A 36 14.89 4.63 -10.72
N PRO A 37 14.49 5.85 -11.14
CA PRO A 37 14.59 7.03 -10.30
C PRO A 37 14.00 6.78 -8.90
N ASP A 38 14.57 7.41 -7.89
CA ASP A 38 14.13 7.24 -6.52
C ASP A 38 12.64 7.57 -6.39
N ARG A 39 11.95 6.69 -5.66
CA ARG A 39 10.51 6.82 -5.38
C ARG A 39 10.32 7.71 -4.16
N VAL A 40 9.06 7.98 -3.84
CA VAL A 40 8.68 8.60 -2.57
C VAL A 40 7.64 7.77 -1.85
N CYS A 41 7.71 7.75 -0.53
CA CYS A 41 6.70 7.20 0.35
C CYS A 41 5.88 8.34 0.94
N PHE A 42 4.55 8.30 0.76
CA PHE A 42 3.64 9.21 1.43
C PHE A 42 3.18 8.64 2.76
N VAL A 43 3.32 9.42 3.83
CA VAL A 43 2.70 9.12 5.12
C VAL A 43 1.36 9.83 5.17
N ILE A 44 0.28 9.05 5.32
CA ILE A 44 -1.09 9.56 5.38
C ILE A 44 -1.60 9.44 6.82
N ALA A 45 -1.98 10.57 7.43
CA ALA A 45 -2.71 10.57 8.69
C ALA A 45 -4.18 10.23 8.41
N VAL A 46 -4.68 9.16 9.04
CA VAL A 46 -6.06 8.72 8.87
C VAL A 46 -7.02 9.67 9.58
N GLU A 47 -8.07 10.06 8.88
CA GLU A 47 -9.13 10.93 9.42
C GLU A 47 -10.47 10.20 9.48
N ARG A 48 -10.75 9.32 8.51
CA ARG A 48 -12.00 8.55 8.44
C ARG A 48 -11.74 7.13 7.94
N ALA A 49 -12.49 6.18 8.46
CA ALA A 49 -12.49 4.81 7.99
C ALA A 49 -13.92 4.29 7.93
N TRP A 50 -14.25 3.58 6.86
CA TRP A 50 -15.55 2.94 6.72
C TRP A 50 -15.42 1.59 6.04
N GLN A 51 -16.37 0.71 6.33
CA GLN A 51 -16.42 -0.62 5.74
C GLN A 51 -17.85 -1.04 5.46
N ARG A 52 -18.01 -1.83 4.41
CA ARG A 52 -19.25 -2.48 4.02
C ARG A 52 -18.93 -3.91 3.64
N THR A 53 -19.50 -4.87 4.36
CA THR A 53 -19.53 -6.27 3.93
C THR A 53 -20.36 -6.39 2.66
N LEU A 54 -19.77 -6.96 1.61
CA LEU A 54 -20.48 -7.25 0.37
C LEU A 54 -21.10 -8.64 0.53
N GLY A 55 -22.36 -8.81 0.12
CA GLY A 55 -23.10 -10.08 0.24
C GLY A 55 -22.68 -11.15 -0.76
N PHE A 56 -21.39 -11.19 -1.15
CA PHE A 56 -20.88 -12.19 -2.06
C PHE A 56 -20.61 -13.50 -1.31
N GLU A 57 -21.04 -14.60 -1.91
CA GLU A 57 -20.71 -15.95 -1.46
C GLU A 57 -19.59 -16.48 -2.35
N HIS A 58 -18.46 -16.89 -1.76
CA HIS A 58 -17.40 -17.53 -2.52
C HIS A 58 -17.83 -18.93 -2.95
N ARG A 59 -18.09 -19.12 -4.25
CA ARG A 59 -18.32 -20.43 -4.84
C ARG A 59 -17.03 -20.89 -5.50
N SER A 60 -16.29 -21.75 -4.81
CA SER A 60 -15.18 -22.50 -5.40
C SER A 60 -15.77 -23.54 -6.35
N GLY A 61 -15.47 -23.40 -7.64
CA GLY A 61 -15.65 -24.44 -8.66
C GLY A 61 -14.46 -25.38 -8.69
#